data_AF-A0AAU0U632-F1
#
_entry.id   AF-A0AAU0U632-F1
#
_cell.length_a   1.000
_cell.length_b   1.000
_cell.length_c   1.000
_cell.angle_alpha   90.00
_cell.angle_beta   90.00
_cell.angle_gamma   90.00
#
_symmetry.space_group_name_H-M   'P 1'
#
loop_
_entity.id
_entity.type
_entity.pdbx_description
1 polymer ?
#
loop_
_entity_poly.entity_id
_entity_poly.type
_entity_poly.pdbx_seq_one_letter_code
_entity_poly.pdbx_strand_id
1 'polypeptide(L)'
;MSEAAMSTTVSNEDELNHTMGNDLQGCFHARWSLLVERIWAFPSPGEIRRKVDDPSVVLARIKDLHAALALELEMDGAEGLSLLLTDWRFKLRLSPIEPEICVCVESRGDVALMQEKTTELLEQIDGRRD
;
A
#
# COMPACT_ATOMS: atom_id res chain seq x y z
N MET A 1 13.19 82.65 -7.31
CA MET A 1 14.27 82.11 -8.17
C MET A 1 14.17 80.59 -8.05
N SER A 2 13.37 79.95 -8.91
CA SER A 2 13.85 79.13 -10.06
C SER A 2 14.96 78.16 -9.67
N GLU A 3 14.88 76.86 -9.91
CA GLU A 3 14.52 76.24 -11.19
C GLU A 3 14.14 74.76 -11.01
N ALA A 4 13.29 74.26 -11.90
CA ALA A 4 12.91 72.86 -12.03
C ALA A 4 13.91 72.11 -12.92
N ALA A 5 14.07 70.80 -12.68
CA ALA A 5 14.37 69.83 -13.74
C ALA A 5 13.82 68.45 -13.34
N MET A 6 13.40 67.73 -14.36
CA MET A 6 12.41 66.67 -14.40
C MET A 6 13.07 65.32 -14.69
N SER A 7 12.28 64.24 -14.67
CA SER A 7 12.61 62.87 -15.14
C SER A 7 13.29 62.01 -14.06
N THR A 8 12.85 60.78 -13.74
CA THR A 8 12.37 59.72 -14.62
C THR A 8 11.55 58.71 -13.80
N THR A 9 10.39 58.37 -14.33
CA THR A 9 9.62 57.10 -14.20
C THR A 9 9.73 56.29 -12.90
N VAL A 10 8.64 56.31 -12.12
CA VAL A 10 8.26 55.25 -11.18
C VAL A 10 7.73 54.07 -12.00
N SER A 11 8.41 52.93 -11.94
CA SER A 11 7.84 51.59 -12.14
C SER A 11 8.82 50.59 -11.51
N ASN A 12 8.74 50.38 -10.20
CA ASN A 12 9.37 49.22 -9.58
C ASN A 12 8.42 48.03 -9.72
N GLU A 13 8.94 46.95 -10.29
CA GLU A 13 8.29 45.70 -10.67
C GLU A 13 7.92 44.82 -9.45
N ASP A 14 7.30 45.39 -8.42
CA ASP A 14 6.95 44.68 -7.17
C ASP A 14 5.46 44.30 -7.07
N GLU A 15 4.71 44.36 -8.17
CA GLU A 15 3.26 44.08 -8.17
C GLU A 15 2.84 42.91 -9.09
N LEU A 16 3.70 41.91 -9.27
CA LEU A 16 3.34 40.65 -9.95
C LEU A 16 3.82 39.40 -9.20
N ASN A 17 3.76 39.41 -7.87
CA ASN A 17 3.85 38.17 -7.09
C ASN A 17 2.54 37.86 -6.35
N HIS A 18 1.41 38.11 -6.99
CA HIS A 18 0.13 37.64 -6.51
C HIS A 18 -0.44 36.58 -7.45
N THR A 19 -0.46 35.36 -6.92
CA THR A 19 -1.40 34.29 -7.28
C THR A 19 -1.14 33.64 -8.62
N MET A 20 -0.18 32.71 -8.68
CA MET A 20 -0.28 31.40 -9.36
C MET A 20 1.07 30.67 -9.17
N GLY A 21 1.22 29.95 -8.07
CA GLY A 21 2.48 29.23 -7.83
C GLY A 21 2.60 28.35 -6.60
N ASN A 22 1.53 28.16 -5.80
CA ASN A 22 1.62 27.38 -4.57
C ASN A 22 0.66 26.17 -4.48
N ASP A 23 -0.24 26.00 -5.45
CA ASP A 23 -1.26 24.94 -5.38
C ASP A 23 -0.72 23.53 -5.65
N LEU A 24 0.43 23.40 -6.30
CA LEU A 24 1.04 22.09 -6.57
C LEU A 24 1.92 21.56 -5.42
N GLN A 25 2.50 22.43 -4.57
CA GLN A 25 3.27 22.01 -3.40
C GLN A 25 2.37 21.53 -2.25
N GLY A 26 1.22 22.19 -2.02
CA GLY A 26 0.24 21.78 -1.00
C GLY A 26 -0.42 20.43 -1.30
N CYS A 27 -0.75 20.17 -2.56
CA CYS A 27 -1.37 18.90 -2.97
C CYS A 27 -0.43 17.70 -2.81
N PHE A 28 0.88 17.88 -3.02
CA PHE A 28 1.85 16.80 -2.84
C PHE A 28 2.06 16.47 -1.36
N HIS A 29 2.13 17.50 -0.49
CA HIS A 29 2.27 17.33 0.96
C HIS A 29 1.05 16.65 1.59
N ALA A 30 -0.17 17.08 1.21
CA ALA A 30 -1.41 16.46 1.69
C ALA A 30 -1.53 14.99 1.25
N ARG A 31 -1.20 14.69 -0.02
CA ARG A 31 -1.21 13.30 -0.53
C ARG A 31 -0.20 12.39 0.18
N TRP A 32 0.98 12.91 0.49
CA TRP A 32 2.00 12.17 1.23
C TRP A 32 1.58 11.90 2.68
N SER A 33 1.01 12.88 3.38
CA SER A 33 0.53 12.71 4.76
C SER A 33 -0.56 11.63 4.87
N LEU A 34 -1.54 11.62 3.97
CA LEU A 34 -2.59 10.61 3.93
C LEU A 34 -2.06 9.20 3.61
N LEU A 35 -0.99 9.10 2.81
CA LEU A 35 -0.32 7.83 2.51
C LEU A 35 0.43 7.30 3.74
N VAL A 36 1.19 8.17 4.41
CA VAL A 36 1.95 7.80 5.63
C VAL A 36 1.01 7.30 6.72
N GLU A 37 -0.10 8.01 6.98
CA GLU A 37 -1.11 7.58 7.96
C GLU A 37 -1.71 6.20 7.62
N ARG A 38 -1.94 5.91 6.35
CA ARG A 38 -2.43 4.59 5.91
C ARG A 38 -1.39 3.48 6.08
N ILE A 39 -0.11 3.74 5.81
CA ILE A 39 0.96 2.76 6.00
C ILE A 39 1.06 2.37 7.49
N TRP A 40 0.93 3.35 8.39
CA TRP A 40 0.92 3.08 9.83
C TRP A 40 -0.36 2.39 10.30
N ALA A 41 -1.52 2.70 9.71
CA ALA A 41 -2.77 2.05 10.07
C ALA A 41 -2.86 0.60 9.55
N PHE A 42 -2.22 0.29 8.42
CA PHE A 42 -2.23 -1.03 7.80
C PHE A 42 -0.85 -1.37 7.21
N PRO A 43 0.14 -1.69 8.06
CA PRO A 43 1.46 -2.04 7.58
C PRO A 43 1.40 -3.33 6.75
N SER A 44 2.17 -3.34 5.67
CA SER A 44 2.25 -4.43 4.70
C SER A 44 3.68 -4.60 4.21
N PRO A 45 4.16 -5.82 3.93
CA PRO A 45 5.47 -6.02 3.33
C PRO A 45 5.45 -5.73 1.81
N GLY A 46 4.28 -5.44 1.24
CA GLY A 46 4.05 -5.41 -0.19
C GLY A 46 3.67 -6.80 -0.73
N GLU A 47 3.72 -6.94 -2.05
CA GLU A 47 3.45 -8.22 -2.72
C GLU A 47 4.69 -9.12 -2.70
N ILE A 48 4.56 -10.33 -2.16
CA ILE A 48 5.59 -11.36 -2.14
C ILE A 48 5.20 -12.47 -3.12
N ARG A 49 6.13 -12.94 -3.95
CA ARG A 49 5.89 -14.04 -4.90
C ARG A 49 6.53 -15.32 -4.41
N ARG A 50 5.77 -16.43 -4.45
CA ARG A 50 6.24 -17.78 -4.09
C ARG A 50 5.96 -18.77 -5.21
N LYS A 51 7.02 -19.47 -5.64
CA LYS A 51 6.94 -20.58 -6.59
C LYS A 51 6.44 -21.81 -5.87
N VAL A 52 5.42 -22.46 -6.42
CA VAL A 52 4.82 -23.66 -5.85
C VAL A 52 4.43 -24.61 -6.97
N ASP A 53 4.50 -25.92 -6.74
CA ASP A 53 4.23 -26.91 -7.78
C ASP A 53 2.75 -26.95 -8.18
N ASP A 54 1.85 -26.85 -7.20
CA ASP A 54 0.40 -26.81 -7.40
C ASP A 54 -0.23 -25.67 -6.58
N PRO A 55 -0.34 -24.46 -7.15
CA PRO A 55 -0.90 -23.31 -6.44
C PRO A 55 -2.33 -23.54 -5.95
N SER A 56 -3.14 -24.28 -6.71
CA SER A 56 -4.55 -24.53 -6.39
C SER A 56 -4.68 -25.39 -5.14
N VAL A 57 -3.87 -26.44 -5.02
CA VAL A 57 -3.81 -27.29 -3.82
C VAL A 57 -3.33 -26.50 -2.61
N VAL A 58 -2.32 -25.64 -2.77
CA VAL A 58 -1.84 -24.77 -1.68
C VAL A 58 -2.94 -23.82 -1.21
N LEU A 59 -3.66 -23.15 -2.12
CA LEU A 59 -4.77 -22.27 -1.76
C LEU A 59 -5.87 -23.00 -0.98
N ALA A 60 -6.26 -24.20 -1.42
CA ALA A 60 -7.24 -25.02 -0.72
C ALA A 60 -6.76 -25.37 0.70
N ARG A 61 -5.50 -25.78 0.86
CA ARG A 61 -4.91 -26.06 2.17
C ARG A 61 -4.92 -24.84 3.09
N ILE A 62 -4.47 -23.68 2.60
CA ILE A 62 -4.44 -22.44 3.40
C ILE A 62 -5.85 -22.04 3.81
N LYS A 63 -6.81 -22.14 2.88
CA LYS A 63 -8.21 -21.88 3.18
C LYS A 63 -8.69 -22.75 4.34
N ASP A 64 -8.47 -24.06 4.28
CA ASP A 64 -8.94 -24.98 5.33
C ASP A 64 -8.30 -24.70 6.70
N LEU A 65 -7.02 -24.30 6.72
CA LEU A 65 -6.32 -23.94 7.96
C LEU A 65 -6.90 -22.70 8.65
N HIS A 66 -7.32 -21.70 7.87
CA HIS A 66 -7.74 -20.39 8.40
C HIS A 66 -9.26 -20.18 8.40
N ALA A 67 -10.04 -21.03 7.72
CA ALA A 67 -11.48 -20.86 7.56
C ALA A 67 -12.25 -20.77 8.89
N ALA A 68 -11.81 -21.49 9.91
CA ALA A 68 -12.46 -21.47 11.23
C ALA A 68 -12.24 -20.15 12.00
N LEU A 69 -11.18 -19.42 11.68
CA LEU A 69 -10.80 -18.14 12.32
C LEU A 69 -11.21 -16.92 11.48
N ALA A 70 -11.70 -17.15 10.27
CA ALA A 70 -12.05 -16.11 9.32
C ALA A 70 -13.32 -15.37 9.74
N LEU A 71 -13.23 -14.03 9.79
CA LEU A 71 -14.40 -13.17 9.88
C LEU A 71 -15.09 -13.03 8.51
N GLU A 72 -14.28 -12.94 7.45
CA GLU A 72 -14.73 -12.98 6.07
C GLU A 72 -13.79 -13.86 5.25
N LEU A 73 -14.37 -14.65 4.34
CA LEU A 73 -13.65 -15.56 3.46
C LEU A 73 -14.27 -15.47 2.07
N GLU A 74 -13.45 -15.09 1.10
CA GLU A 74 -13.81 -15.07 -0.31
C GLU A 74 -12.80 -15.91 -1.09
N MET A 75 -13.31 -16.74 -1.99
CA MET A 75 -12.48 -17.55 -2.88
C MET A 75 -13.07 -17.48 -4.28
N ASP A 76 -12.29 -16.96 -5.21
CA ASP A 76 -12.63 -16.81 -6.62
C ASP A 76 -11.50 -17.43 -7.45
N GLY A 77 -11.85 -18.14 -8.52
CA GLY A 77 -10.86 -18.77 -9.40
C GLY A 77 -9.94 -17.77 -10.11
N ALA A 78 -10.40 -16.54 -10.36
CA ALA A 78 -9.63 -15.47 -11.02
C ALA A 78 -8.90 -14.56 -10.02
N GLU A 79 -9.53 -14.24 -8.88
CA GLU A 79 -8.97 -13.33 -7.87
C GLU A 79 -8.21 -14.05 -6.75
N GLY A 80 -8.33 -15.37 -6.63
CA GLY A 80 -7.67 -16.21 -5.65
C GLY A 80 -8.40 -16.27 -4.30
N LEU A 81 -7.65 -16.31 -3.20
CA LEU A 81 -8.17 -16.42 -1.83
C LEU A 81 -7.98 -15.10 -1.09
N SER A 82 -9.05 -14.59 -0.48
CA SER A 82 -9.02 -13.41 0.38
C SER A 82 -9.63 -13.76 1.73
N LEU A 83 -8.91 -13.44 2.81
CA LEU A 83 -9.28 -13.77 4.18
C LEU A 83 -9.09 -12.57 5.10
N LEU A 84 -10.15 -12.21 5.82
CA LEU A 84 -10.14 -11.21 6.88
C LEU A 84 -10.24 -11.92 8.24
N LEU A 85 -9.27 -11.67 9.11
CA LEU A 85 -9.27 -12.09 10.50
C LEU A 85 -9.41 -10.86 11.41
N THR A 86 -9.44 -11.08 12.73
CA THR A 86 -9.64 -10.03 13.72
C THR A 86 -8.63 -8.88 13.61
N ASP A 87 -7.34 -9.21 13.54
CA ASP A 87 -6.25 -8.23 13.64
C ASP A 87 -5.40 -8.12 12.36
N TRP A 88 -5.66 -8.96 11.37
CA TRP A 88 -4.91 -9.01 10.12
C TRP A 88 -5.73 -9.62 8.99
N ARG A 89 -5.27 -9.42 7.76
CA ARG A 89 -5.86 -9.98 6.55
C ARG A 89 -4.79 -10.37 5.56
N PHE A 90 -5.14 -11.25 4.64
CA PHE A 90 -4.27 -11.57 3.52
C PHE A 90 -5.04 -11.87 2.24
N LYS A 91 -4.36 -11.69 1.11
CA LYS A 91 -4.81 -12.08 -0.23
C LYS A 91 -3.75 -12.94 -0.90
N LEU A 92 -4.16 -14.09 -1.41
CA LEU A 92 -3.35 -14.98 -2.25
C LEU A 92 -3.92 -14.97 -3.66
N ARG A 93 -3.09 -14.65 -4.65
CA ARG A 93 -3.49 -14.67 -6.07
C ARG A 93 -2.60 -15.61 -6.85
N LEU A 94 -3.18 -16.38 -7.77
CA LEU A 94 -2.38 -17.16 -8.71
C LEU A 94 -1.83 -16.21 -9.79
N SER A 95 -0.56 -16.41 -10.14
CA SER A 95 -0.01 -15.81 -11.35
C SER A 95 -0.64 -16.49 -12.58
N PRO A 96 -1.09 -15.72 -13.60
CA PRO A 96 -1.74 -16.30 -14.79
C PRO A 96 -0.75 -17.01 -15.72
N ILE A 97 0.54 -16.73 -15.60
CA ILE A 97 1.57 -17.16 -16.56
C ILE A 97 2.61 -18.11 -15.96
N GLU A 98 2.70 -18.20 -14.64
CA GLU A 98 3.70 -18.98 -13.93
C GLU A 98 3.06 -19.67 -12.72
N PRO A 99 3.58 -20.82 -12.27
CA PRO A 99 3.10 -21.52 -11.08
C PRO A 99 3.59 -20.79 -9.82
N GLU A 100 3.10 -19.57 -9.64
CA GLU A 100 3.43 -18.69 -8.52
C GLU A 100 2.16 -18.20 -7.80
N ILE A 101 2.29 -18.04 -6.49
CA ILE A 101 1.31 -17.36 -5.65
C ILE A 101 1.87 -15.98 -5.29
N CYS A 102 1.08 -14.94 -5.56
CA CYS A 102 1.30 -13.59 -5.06
C CYS A 102 0.61 -13.45 -3.70
N VAL A 103 1.37 -13.07 -2.68
CA VAL A 103 0.96 -13.00 -1.29
C VAL A 103 0.97 -11.54 -0.85
N CYS A 104 -0.17 -11.05 -0.40
CA CYS A 104 -0.29 -9.75 0.26
C CYS A 104 -0.80 -9.96 1.68
N VAL A 105 -0.10 -9.42 2.66
CA VAL A 105 -0.47 -9.48 4.09
C VAL A 105 -0.55 -8.06 4.64
N GLU A 106 -1.55 -7.81 5.47
CA GLU A 106 -1.73 -6.54 6.15
C GLU A 106 -2.21 -6.80 7.58
N SER A 107 -1.67 -6.08 8.56
CA SER A 107 -2.21 -6.09 9.93
C SER A 107 -2.89 -4.76 10.25
N ARG A 108 -3.63 -4.69 11.36
CA ARG A 108 -4.24 -3.46 11.84
C ARG A 108 -3.27 -2.70 12.75
N GLY A 109 -2.37 -1.94 12.13
CA GLY A 109 -1.44 -1.04 12.82
C GLY A 109 -0.30 -1.71 13.58
N ASP A 110 -0.10 -3.02 13.37
CA ASP A 110 0.87 -3.82 14.11
C ASP A 110 1.94 -4.42 13.17
N VAL A 111 3.09 -3.76 13.09
CA VAL A 111 4.20 -4.19 12.23
C VAL A 111 4.76 -5.55 12.66
N ALA A 112 4.81 -5.84 13.97
CA ALA A 112 5.34 -7.09 14.48
C ALA A 112 4.43 -8.26 14.12
N LEU A 113 3.11 -8.08 14.32
CA LEU A 113 2.11 -9.06 13.90
C LEU A 113 2.14 -9.28 12.39
N MET A 114 2.26 -8.21 11.59
CA MET A 114 2.38 -8.33 10.12
C MET A 114 3.58 -9.20 9.74
N GLN A 115 4.75 -8.99 10.36
CA GLN A 115 5.96 -9.76 10.07
C GLN A 115 5.85 -11.23 10.51
N GLU A 116 5.29 -11.48 11.69
CA GLU A 116 5.03 -12.81 12.22
C GLU A 116 4.12 -13.58 11.26
N LYS A 117 2.95 -13.02 10.94
CA LYS A 117 1.95 -13.67 10.08
C LYS A 117 2.39 -13.79 8.64
N THR A 118 3.21 -12.86 8.15
CA THR A 118 3.86 -13.01 6.85
C THR A 118 4.77 -14.24 6.85
N THR A 119 5.65 -14.37 7.84
CA THR A 119 6.57 -15.54 7.94
C THR A 119 5.79 -16.84 8.05
N GLU A 120 4.83 -16.91 8.98
CA GLU A 120 3.97 -18.08 9.21
C GLU A 120 3.24 -18.49 7.91
N LEU A 121 2.65 -17.54 7.20
CA LEU A 121 1.91 -17.82 5.95
C LEU A 121 2.84 -18.30 4.83
N LEU A 122 4.04 -17.73 4.71
CA LEU A 122 5.00 -18.16 3.68
C LEU A 122 5.54 -19.57 3.96
N GLU A 123 5.80 -19.92 5.22
CA GLU A 123 6.16 -21.29 5.62
C GLU A 123 5.04 -22.28 5.31
N GLN A 124 3.80 -21.90 5.62
CA GLN A 124 2.61 -22.67 5.27
C GLN A 124 2.42 -22.80 3.76
N ILE A 125 2.90 -21.88 2.92
CA ILE A 125 2.85 -21.97 1.46
C ILE A 125 3.96 -22.89 0.94
N ASP A 126 5.19 -22.68 1.41
CA ASP A 126 6.39 -23.42 1.00
C ASP A 126 6.35 -24.90 1.43
N GLY A 127 5.44 -25.28 2.33
CA GLY A 127 5.23 -26.65 2.76
C GLY A 127 6.33 -27.19 3.67
N ARG A 128 7.15 -26.30 4.24
CA ARG A 128 8.09 -26.66 5.31
C ARG A 128 7.31 -26.79 6.63
N ARG A 129 7.45 -27.93 7.29
CA ARG A 129 7.13 -28.08 8.71
C ARG A 129 8.33 -28.67 9.42
N ASP A 130 8.56 -28.13 10.61
CA ASP A 130 9.55 -28.51 11.61
C ASP A 130 9.40 -29.96 12.08
#